data_AF-A0A2M8NNU5-F1
#
_entry.id   AF-A0A2M8NNU5-F1
#
_cell.length_a   1.000
_cell.length_b   1.000
_cell.length_c   1.000
_cell.angle_alpha   90.00
_cell.angle_beta   90.00
_cell.angle_gamma   90.00
#
_symmetry.space_group_name_H-M   'P 1'
#
loop_
_entity.id
_entity.type
_entity.pdbx_description
1 polymer ?
#
loop_
_entity_poly.entity_id
_entity_poly.type
_entity_poly.pdbx_seq_one_letter_code
_entity_poly.pdbx_strand_id
1 'polypeptide(L)'
;GLSLLKAGGKLGYILPNKWMRANYGKKLRAFLDEKHISRVVDFGDLPVFPDATTYPSLLFLDNAPKSDTFYATNANTYDMQSDLADFVRDNEYTVAREHLRADGWSLAKSTGQALLSKLMATGTPLGEYVNGKIFYGIKTGYNEAFVIDEATRNKLIAQDPRSAEVIKPFLTGRDIKRYEAPKAEKY
;
A
#
# COMPACT_ATOMS: atom_id res chain seq x y z
N GLY A 1 -17.95 5.89 16.93
CA GLY A 1 -18.57 4.78 16.20
C GLY A 1 -18.90 3.65 17.15
N LEU A 2 -17.96 2.74 17.39
CA LEU A 2 -18.16 1.54 18.23
C LEU A 2 -18.80 1.78 19.60
N SER A 3 -18.38 2.82 20.33
CA SER A 3 -18.91 3.14 21.66
C SER A 3 -20.40 3.51 21.69
N LEU A 4 -20.99 3.81 20.52
CA LEU A 4 -22.39 4.19 20.37
C LEU A 4 -23.28 2.99 20.01
N LEU A 5 -22.70 1.82 19.76
CA LEU A 5 -23.44 0.62 19.38
C LEU A 5 -24.02 -0.07 20.61
N LYS A 6 -25.29 -0.45 20.56
CA LYS A 6 -25.84 -1.47 21.46
C LYS A 6 -25.15 -2.83 21.24
N ALA A 7 -25.30 -3.76 22.18
CA ALA A 7 -24.83 -5.13 22.01
C ALA A 7 -25.40 -5.75 20.70
N GLY A 8 -24.53 -6.37 19.90
CA GLY A 8 -24.85 -6.91 18.57
C GLY A 8 -25.05 -5.85 17.47
N GLY A 9 -24.89 -4.56 17.77
CA GLY A 9 -24.93 -3.50 16.77
C GLY A 9 -23.79 -3.61 15.76
N LYS A 10 -24.02 -3.15 14.52
CA LYS A 10 -23.07 -3.23 13.41
C LYS A 10 -22.62 -1.82 12.98
N LEU A 11 -21.38 -1.72 12.52
CA LEU A 11 -20.77 -0.49 12.03
C LEU A 11 -19.96 -0.78 10.77
N GLY A 12 -20.15 0.02 9.73
CA GLY A 12 -19.40 -0.04 8.49
C GLY A 12 -18.66 1.27 8.23
N TYR A 13 -17.41 1.18 7.77
CA TYR A 13 -16.63 2.31 7.29
C TYR A 13 -16.09 2.05 5.89
N ILE A 14 -16.06 3.10 5.06
CA ILE A 14 -15.24 3.17 3.86
C ILE A 14 -13.95 3.91 4.23
N LEU A 15 -12.80 3.30 3.96
CA LEU A 15 -11.50 3.85 4.34
C LEU A 15 -10.40 3.41 3.36
N PRO A 16 -9.32 4.21 3.17
CA PRO A 16 -8.20 3.82 2.31
C PRO A 16 -7.48 2.57 2.84
N ASN A 17 -7.32 1.52 2.03
CA ASN A 17 -6.75 0.22 2.40
C ASN A 17 -5.33 0.29 3.00
N LYS A 18 -4.61 1.39 2.76
CA LYS A 18 -3.25 1.64 3.24
C LYS A 18 -3.10 1.53 4.76
N TRP A 19 -4.16 1.74 5.56
CA TRP A 19 -4.10 1.53 7.01
C TRP A 19 -3.69 0.10 7.40
N MET A 20 -3.94 -0.88 6.53
CA MET A 20 -3.57 -2.29 6.78
C MET A 20 -2.06 -2.52 6.73
N ARG A 21 -1.31 -1.72 5.96
CA ARG A 21 0.12 -1.96 5.69
C ARG A 21 1.03 -0.82 6.12
N ALA A 22 0.56 0.42 6.05
CA ALA A 22 1.38 1.59 6.35
C ALA A 22 1.67 1.75 7.85
N ASN A 23 2.81 2.35 8.17
CA ASN A 23 3.24 2.58 9.56
C ASN A 23 2.27 3.44 10.36
N TYR A 24 1.63 4.44 9.74
CA TYR A 24 0.63 5.27 10.42
C TYR A 24 -0.57 4.45 10.91
N GLY A 25 -0.86 3.31 10.26
CA GLY A 25 -1.96 2.43 10.62
C GLY A 25 -1.68 1.54 11.84
N LYS A 26 -0.45 1.51 12.38
CA LYS A 26 -0.06 0.59 13.46
C LYS A 26 -0.98 0.69 14.69
N LYS A 27 -1.29 1.90 15.14
CA LYS A 27 -2.18 2.12 16.29
C LYS A 27 -3.62 1.69 16.00
N LEU A 28 -4.10 1.93 14.77
CA LEU A 28 -5.43 1.50 14.36
C LEU A 28 -5.52 -0.04 14.31
N ARG A 29 -4.51 -0.72 13.76
CA ARG A 29 -4.45 -2.19 13.74
C ARG A 29 -4.43 -2.78 15.14
N ALA A 30 -3.64 -2.21 16.05
CA ALA A 30 -3.63 -2.63 17.45
C ALA A 30 -5.00 -2.44 18.13
N PHE A 31 -5.67 -1.31 17.86
CA PHE A 31 -7.02 -1.07 18.37
C PHE A 31 -8.05 -2.06 17.81
N LEU A 32 -8.02 -2.32 16.49
CA LEU A 32 -8.93 -3.24 15.81
C LEU A 32 -8.66 -4.70 16.16
N ASP A 33 -7.44 -5.03 16.58
CA ASP A 33 -7.14 -6.39 17.00
C ASP A 33 -7.98 -6.82 18.21
N GLU A 34 -8.34 -5.87 19.07
CA GLU A 34 -9.19 -6.12 20.24
C GLU A 34 -10.70 -5.99 19.95
N LYS A 35 -11.10 -5.95 18.67
CA LYS A 35 -12.50 -5.80 18.26
C LYS A 35 -12.99 -6.98 17.44
N HIS A 36 -14.30 -7.19 17.47
CA HIS A 36 -14.95 -8.11 16.56
C HIS A 36 -15.03 -7.48 15.17
N ILE A 37 -14.19 -8.00 14.27
CA ILE A 37 -14.22 -7.66 12.86
C ILE A 37 -15.10 -8.71 12.21
N SER A 38 -16.17 -8.28 11.55
CA SER A 38 -17.04 -9.21 10.82
C SER A 38 -16.55 -9.41 9.40
N ARG A 39 -16.18 -8.32 8.72
CA ARG A 39 -15.71 -8.37 7.33
C ARG A 39 -14.74 -7.25 6.95
N VAL A 40 -13.81 -7.55 6.06
CA VAL A 40 -12.99 -6.56 5.34
C VAL A 40 -13.07 -6.79 3.83
N VAL A 41 -13.40 -5.77 3.05
CA VAL A 41 -13.36 -5.82 1.57
C VAL A 41 -12.30 -4.87 1.08
N ASP A 42 -11.31 -5.36 0.32
CA ASP A 42 -10.23 -4.54 -0.23
C ASP A 42 -10.37 -4.47 -1.75
N PHE A 43 -10.61 -3.27 -2.29
CA PHE A 43 -10.72 -3.04 -3.73
C PHE A 43 -9.35 -2.93 -4.42
N GLY A 44 -8.25 -2.92 -3.66
CA GLY A 44 -6.90 -2.77 -4.22
C GLY A 44 -6.74 -1.45 -4.96
N ASP A 45 -6.36 -1.54 -6.23
CA ASP A 45 -6.15 -0.40 -7.12
C ASP A 45 -7.38 -0.06 -7.99
N LEU A 46 -8.52 -0.73 -7.76
CA LEU A 46 -9.75 -0.49 -8.53
C LEU A 46 -10.22 0.97 -8.36
N PRO A 47 -10.47 1.72 -9.44
CA PRO A 47 -10.91 3.11 -9.38
C PRO A 47 -12.41 3.20 -9.08
N VAL A 48 -12.80 2.87 -7.85
CA VAL A 48 -14.21 2.89 -7.40
C VAL A 48 -14.80 4.31 -7.45
N PHE A 49 -13.97 5.33 -7.20
CA PHE A 49 -14.38 6.73 -7.26
C PHE A 49 -13.76 7.40 -8.48
N PRO A 50 -14.56 7.97 -9.43
CA PRO A 50 -14.04 8.52 -10.68
C PRO A 50 -13.03 9.65 -10.47
N ASP A 51 -13.30 10.50 -9.47
CA ASP A 51 -12.56 11.74 -9.26
C ASP A 51 -11.45 11.61 -8.21
N ALA A 52 -11.20 10.41 -7.67
CA ALA A 52 -10.24 10.25 -6.59
C ALA A 52 -9.59 8.86 -6.52
N THR A 53 -8.25 8.84 -6.57
CA THR A 53 -7.45 7.64 -6.27
C THR A 53 -7.34 7.42 -4.76
N THR A 54 -8.31 6.72 -4.18
CA THR A 54 -8.43 6.55 -2.72
C THR A 54 -8.09 5.17 -2.18
N TYR A 55 -7.83 4.19 -3.06
CA TYR A 55 -7.57 2.78 -2.69
C TYR A 55 -8.58 2.25 -1.67
N PRO A 56 -9.89 2.25 -1.98
CA PRO A 56 -10.91 2.06 -0.97
C PRO A 56 -10.93 0.65 -0.41
N SER A 57 -11.38 0.56 0.84
CA SER A 57 -11.71 -0.68 1.53
C SER A 57 -12.97 -0.48 2.37
N LEU A 58 -13.69 -1.57 2.63
CA LEU A 58 -14.80 -1.62 3.57
C LEU A 58 -14.34 -2.35 4.83
N LEU A 59 -14.60 -1.77 6.00
CA LEU A 59 -14.39 -2.40 7.29
C LEU A 59 -15.72 -2.50 8.02
N PHE A 60 -16.10 -3.72 8.37
CA PHE A 60 -17.30 -4.02 9.13
C PHE A 60 -16.93 -4.53 10.52
N LEU A 61 -17.54 -3.94 11.54
CA LEU A 61 -17.31 -4.21 12.94
C LEU A 61 -18.64 -4.47 13.64
N ASP A 62 -18.62 -5.42 14.57
CA ASP A 62 -19.78 -5.76 15.37
C ASP A 62 -19.47 -5.45 16.84
N ASN A 63 -20.46 -4.95 17.60
CA ASN A 63 -20.35 -4.83 19.05
C ASN A 63 -20.61 -6.19 19.70
N ALA A 64 -19.63 -7.08 19.57
CA ALA A 64 -19.64 -8.45 20.05
C ALA A 64 -18.26 -8.82 20.60
N PRO A 65 -18.13 -9.94 21.33
CA PRO A 65 -16.84 -10.46 21.75
C PRO A 65 -15.91 -10.70 20.55
N LYS A 66 -14.59 -10.53 20.75
CA LYS A 66 -13.57 -10.78 19.73
C LYS A 66 -13.72 -12.19 19.15
N SER A 67 -13.52 -12.30 17.83
CA SER A 67 -13.47 -13.56 17.09
C SER A 67 -12.04 -13.83 16.61
N ASP A 68 -11.66 -15.11 16.59
CA ASP A 68 -10.37 -15.59 16.08
C ASP A 68 -10.30 -15.53 14.55
N THR A 69 -11.45 -15.44 13.89
CA THR A 69 -11.55 -15.34 12.43
C THR A 69 -12.52 -14.24 11.99
N PHE A 70 -12.36 -13.79 10.75
CA PHE A 70 -13.27 -12.87 10.08
C PHE A 70 -13.26 -13.10 8.57
N TYR A 71 -14.23 -12.55 7.86
CA TYR A 71 -14.29 -12.67 6.39
C TYR A 71 -13.47 -11.58 5.71
N ALA A 72 -12.73 -11.94 4.67
CA ALA A 72 -12.09 -10.99 3.79
C ALA A 72 -12.46 -11.26 2.34
N THR A 73 -12.51 -10.20 1.53
CA THR A 73 -12.70 -10.29 0.08
C THR A 73 -11.69 -9.38 -0.59
N ASN A 74 -10.94 -9.91 -1.57
CA ASN A 74 -10.17 -9.08 -2.49
C ASN A 74 -11.05 -8.81 -3.71
N ALA A 75 -11.41 -7.55 -3.92
CA ALA A 75 -12.33 -7.08 -4.94
C ALA A 75 -11.61 -6.38 -6.09
N ASN A 76 -10.32 -6.66 -6.31
CA ASN A 76 -9.57 -6.10 -7.43
C ASN A 76 -10.12 -6.51 -8.82
N THR A 77 -10.90 -7.58 -8.90
CA THR A 77 -11.59 -8.04 -10.12
C THR A 77 -13.09 -7.74 -10.10
N TYR A 78 -13.58 -6.94 -9.16
CA TYR A 78 -14.99 -6.58 -9.10
C TYR A 78 -15.40 -5.77 -10.33
N ASP A 79 -16.46 -6.22 -11.00
CA ASP A 79 -17.11 -5.46 -12.06
C ASP A 79 -18.16 -4.54 -11.45
N MET A 80 -17.97 -3.23 -11.60
CA MET A 80 -18.85 -2.19 -11.08
C MET A 80 -20.28 -2.26 -11.65
N GLN A 81 -20.53 -3.05 -12.71
CA GLN A 81 -21.86 -3.30 -13.25
C GLN A 81 -22.63 -4.40 -12.51
N SER A 82 -21.94 -5.20 -11.70
CA SER A 82 -22.52 -6.32 -10.93
C SER A 82 -22.89 -5.91 -9.51
N ASP A 83 -23.77 -6.65 -8.85
CA ASP A 83 -24.11 -6.40 -7.45
C ASP A 83 -22.91 -6.72 -6.53
N LEU A 84 -22.50 -5.72 -5.73
CA LEU A 84 -21.35 -5.85 -4.86
C LEU A 84 -21.57 -6.87 -3.74
N ALA A 85 -22.79 -6.98 -3.20
CA ALA A 85 -23.07 -7.89 -2.11
C ALA A 85 -22.99 -9.34 -2.57
N ASP A 86 -23.50 -9.62 -3.77
CA ASP A 86 -23.37 -10.92 -4.43
C ASP A 86 -21.90 -11.25 -4.70
N PHE A 87 -21.14 -10.33 -5.30
CA PHE A 87 -19.71 -10.52 -5.54
C PHE A 87 -18.95 -10.82 -4.25
N VAL A 88 -19.20 -10.04 -3.18
CA VAL A 88 -18.53 -10.23 -1.89
C VAL A 88 -18.85 -11.58 -1.29
N ARG A 89 -20.13 -12.00 -1.29
CA ARG A 89 -20.57 -13.30 -0.77
C ARG A 89 -19.92 -14.45 -1.53
N ASP A 90 -19.80 -14.34 -2.85
CA ASP A 90 -19.31 -15.43 -3.69
C ASP A 90 -17.76 -15.53 -3.67
N ASN A 91 -17.07 -14.48 -3.21
CA ASN A 91 -15.61 -14.38 -3.22
C ASN A 91 -14.98 -14.22 -1.83
N GLU A 92 -15.77 -14.21 -0.75
CA GLU A 92 -15.23 -14.10 0.61
C GLU A 92 -14.49 -15.37 1.03
N TYR A 93 -13.48 -15.17 1.87
CA TYR A 93 -12.72 -16.25 2.48
C TYR A 93 -12.41 -15.90 3.92
N THR A 94 -12.23 -16.94 4.74
CA THR A 94 -11.90 -16.79 6.15
C THR A 94 -10.44 -16.41 6.32
N VAL A 95 -10.18 -15.39 7.13
CA VAL A 95 -8.85 -15.00 7.58
C VAL A 95 -8.71 -15.35 9.07
N ALA A 96 -7.66 -16.07 9.40
CA ALA A 96 -7.28 -16.34 10.79
C ALA A 96 -6.50 -15.16 11.36
N ARG A 97 -6.91 -14.68 12.53
CA ARG A 97 -6.32 -13.50 13.18
C ARG A 97 -4.87 -13.72 13.59
N GLU A 98 -4.50 -14.96 13.93
CA GLU A 98 -3.11 -15.34 14.26
C GLU A 98 -2.11 -15.02 13.15
N HIS A 99 -2.56 -14.91 11.89
CA HIS A 99 -1.72 -14.54 10.75
C HIS A 99 -1.62 -13.03 10.53
N LEU A 100 -2.37 -12.21 11.28
CA LEU A 100 -2.29 -10.76 11.22
C LEU A 100 -1.11 -10.27 12.06
N ARG A 101 -0.08 -9.77 11.38
CA ARG A 101 1.12 -9.27 12.05
C ARG A 101 0.99 -7.79 12.40
N ALA A 102 1.70 -7.36 13.44
CA ALA A 102 1.68 -5.97 13.89
C ALA A 102 2.31 -5.00 12.87
N ASP A 103 3.31 -5.47 12.12
CA ASP A 103 3.99 -4.73 11.06
C ASP A 103 3.14 -4.57 9.79
N GLY A 104 2.15 -5.46 9.57
CA GLY A 104 1.15 -5.29 8.53
C GLY A 104 0.15 -6.43 8.44
N TRP A 105 -1.08 -6.09 8.05
CA TRP A 105 -2.15 -7.05 7.79
C TRP A 105 -2.10 -7.47 6.33
N SER A 106 -1.77 -8.75 6.11
CA SER A 106 -1.96 -9.41 4.83
C SER A 106 -3.29 -10.14 4.86
N LEU A 107 -4.28 -9.61 4.15
CA LEU A 107 -5.56 -10.29 3.91
C LEU A 107 -5.40 -11.48 2.94
N ALA A 108 -4.21 -12.08 2.82
CA ALA A 108 -4.03 -13.22 1.94
C ALA A 108 -4.85 -14.43 2.45
N LYS A 109 -5.37 -15.22 1.51
CA LYS A 109 -5.91 -16.55 1.80
C LYS A 109 -4.86 -17.37 2.56
N SER A 110 -5.32 -18.33 3.39
CA SER A 110 -4.46 -19.21 4.18
C SER A 110 -3.34 -19.87 3.36
N THR A 111 -3.62 -20.29 2.12
CA THR A 111 -2.61 -20.84 1.19
C THR A 111 -1.50 -19.85 0.86
N GLY A 112 -1.85 -18.57 0.64
CA GLY A 112 -0.89 -17.50 0.38
C GLY A 112 -0.04 -17.18 1.61
N GLN A 113 -0.63 -17.24 2.81
CA GLN A 113 0.08 -17.05 4.07
C GLN A 113 1.07 -18.19 4.34
N ALA A 114 0.66 -19.45 4.11
CA ALA A 114 1.55 -20.61 4.23
C ALA A 114 2.74 -20.54 3.27
N LEU A 115 2.49 -20.14 2.01
CA LEU A 115 3.56 -19.93 1.03
C LEU A 115 4.51 -18.81 1.47
N LEU A 116 3.97 -17.68 1.95
CA LEU A 116 4.79 -16.57 2.44
C LEU A 116 5.66 -17.00 3.64
N SER A 117 5.09 -17.73 4.60
CA SER A 117 5.83 -18.28 5.74
C SER A 117 6.96 -19.22 5.29
N LYS A 118 6.70 -20.08 4.31
CA LYS A 118 7.73 -20.96 3.72
C LYS A 118 8.86 -20.15 3.08
N LEU A 119 8.52 -19.14 2.27
CA LEU A 119 9.52 -18.27 1.62
C LEU A 119 10.37 -17.51 2.63
N MET A 120 9.76 -17.02 3.70
CA MET A 120 10.46 -16.32 4.79
C MET A 120 11.38 -17.24 5.60
N ALA A 121 11.03 -18.52 5.74
CA ALA A 121 11.86 -19.50 6.46
C ALA A 121 13.10 -19.94 5.66
N THR A 122 13.05 -19.84 4.33
CA THR A 122 14.14 -20.30 3.45
C THR A 122 15.00 -19.17 2.88
N GLY A 123 14.44 -17.98 2.71
CA GLY A 123 15.11 -16.84 2.07
C GLY A 123 15.75 -15.90 3.07
N THR A 124 16.80 -15.19 2.66
CA THR A 124 17.34 -14.05 3.40
C THR A 124 16.48 -12.82 3.13
N PRO A 125 15.92 -12.14 4.15
CA PRO A 125 15.22 -10.88 3.97
C PRO A 125 16.11 -9.85 3.25
N LEU A 126 15.54 -9.10 2.31
CA LEU A 126 16.29 -8.08 1.57
C LEU A 126 16.98 -7.08 2.51
N GLY A 127 16.31 -6.71 3.60
CA GLY A 127 16.88 -5.83 4.64
C GLY A 127 18.16 -6.38 5.27
N GLU A 128 18.26 -7.68 5.48
CA GLU A 128 19.49 -8.33 5.96
C GLU A 128 20.54 -8.36 4.84
N TYR A 129 20.13 -8.74 3.63
CA TYR A 129 21.02 -8.83 2.47
C TYR A 129 21.74 -7.50 2.17
N VAL A 130 21.05 -6.37 2.34
CA VAL A 130 21.64 -5.03 2.15
C VAL A 130 22.13 -4.37 3.44
N ASN A 131 22.19 -5.10 4.57
CA ASN A 131 22.58 -4.57 5.88
C ASN A 131 21.79 -3.31 6.27
N GLY A 132 20.48 -3.30 6.03
CA GLY A 132 19.58 -2.20 6.35
C GLY A 132 19.74 -0.95 5.47
N LYS A 133 20.60 -0.98 4.44
CA LYS A 133 20.89 0.14 3.53
C LYS A 133 19.78 0.37 2.51
N ILE A 134 18.56 0.62 2.99
CA ILE A 134 17.40 0.97 2.20
C ILE A 134 17.15 2.47 2.38
N PHE A 135 17.39 3.25 1.34
CA PHE A 135 17.31 4.70 1.38
C PHE A 135 16.26 5.24 0.42
N TYR A 136 15.79 6.45 0.70
CA TYR A 136 15.02 7.24 -0.25
C TYR A 136 15.96 7.97 -1.21
N GLY A 137 15.49 8.25 -2.42
CA GLY A 137 16.18 9.16 -3.34
C GLY A 137 16.22 10.60 -2.83
N ILE A 138 16.94 11.46 -3.56
CA ILE A 138 17.08 12.88 -3.23
C ILE A 138 15.70 13.57 -3.28
N LYS A 139 15.39 14.36 -2.24
CA LYS A 139 14.22 15.23 -2.18
C LYS A 139 14.67 16.66 -2.42
N THR A 140 14.36 17.20 -3.59
CA THR A 140 14.78 18.56 -4.02
C THR A 140 14.12 19.66 -3.20
N GLY A 141 12.92 19.44 -2.66
CA GLY A 141 12.13 20.46 -1.98
C GLY A 141 11.51 21.50 -2.93
N TYR A 142 12.11 21.73 -4.10
CA TYR A 142 11.57 22.60 -5.15
C TYR A 142 12.07 22.17 -6.54
N ASN A 143 11.29 21.36 -7.24
CA ASN A 143 11.70 20.77 -8.52
C ASN A 143 12.04 21.81 -9.59
N GLU A 144 11.29 22.93 -9.66
CA GLU A 144 11.49 23.95 -10.70
C GLU A 144 12.86 24.62 -10.65
N ALA A 145 13.48 24.69 -9.46
CA ALA A 145 14.81 25.28 -9.30
C ALA A 145 15.95 24.26 -9.48
N PHE A 146 15.71 22.99 -9.19
CA PHE A 146 16.77 21.96 -9.09
C PHE A 146 16.72 20.89 -10.16
N VAL A 147 15.67 20.84 -10.96
CA VAL A 147 15.51 19.85 -12.03
C VAL A 147 15.35 20.59 -13.35
N ILE A 148 16.35 20.46 -14.21
CA ILE A 148 16.45 21.18 -15.48
C ILE A 148 16.37 20.21 -16.66
N ASP A 149 15.97 20.73 -17.81
CA ASP A 149 16.05 20.01 -19.08
C ASP A 149 17.44 20.11 -19.71
N GLU A 150 17.65 19.34 -20.78
CA GLU A 150 18.92 19.33 -21.51
C GLU A 150 19.25 20.70 -22.12
N ALA A 151 18.25 21.45 -22.60
CA ALA A 151 18.44 22.77 -23.17
C ALA A 151 18.99 23.77 -22.13
N THR A 152 18.40 23.79 -20.93
CA THR A 152 18.84 24.62 -19.81
C THR A 152 20.24 24.21 -19.33
N ARG A 153 20.50 22.90 -19.23
CA ARG A 153 21.84 22.38 -18.93
C ARG A 153 22.89 22.92 -19.91
N ASN A 154 22.62 22.79 -21.21
CA ASN A 154 23.58 23.20 -22.25
C ASN A 154 23.82 24.72 -22.21
N LYS A 155 22.77 25.51 -21.96
CA LYS A 155 22.88 26.96 -21.76
C LYS A 155 23.77 27.32 -20.57
N LEU A 156 23.58 26.68 -19.42
CA LEU A 156 24.36 26.96 -18.21
C LEU A 156 25.84 26.59 -18.36
N ILE A 157 26.13 25.44 -18.99
CA ILE A 157 27.51 24.99 -19.27
C ILE A 157 28.20 25.95 -20.25
N ALA A 158 27.48 26.47 -21.24
CA ALA A 158 28.04 27.46 -22.17
C ALA A 158 28.36 28.81 -21.49
N GLN A 159 27.62 29.18 -20.44
CA GLN A 159 27.83 30.40 -19.67
C GLN A 159 28.97 30.27 -18.64
N ASP A 160 29.02 29.15 -17.92
CA ASP A 160 30.12 28.78 -17.03
C ASP A 160 30.40 27.27 -17.17
N PRO A 161 31.53 26.88 -17.80
CA PRO A 161 31.89 25.46 -17.96
C PRO A 161 31.94 24.67 -16.66
N ARG A 162 32.17 25.31 -15.51
CA ARG A 162 32.17 24.65 -14.19
C ARG A 162 30.79 24.14 -13.78
N SER A 163 29.72 24.61 -14.42
CA SER A 163 28.36 24.10 -14.20
C SER A 163 28.26 22.59 -14.49
N ALA A 164 29.08 22.06 -15.39
CA ALA A 164 29.12 20.63 -15.70
C ALA A 164 29.58 19.76 -14.50
N GLU A 165 30.27 20.34 -13.52
CA GLU A 165 30.73 19.63 -12.33
C GLU A 165 29.58 19.35 -11.36
N VAL A 166 28.59 20.24 -11.29
CA VAL A 166 27.47 20.19 -10.35
C VAL A 166 26.18 19.66 -10.95
N ILE A 167 25.96 19.83 -12.26
CA ILE A 167 24.78 19.30 -12.97
C ILE A 167 24.98 17.79 -13.17
N LYS A 168 24.03 16.97 -12.70
CA LYS A 168 24.10 15.51 -12.77
C LYS A 168 22.82 14.94 -13.36
N PRO A 169 22.86 13.80 -14.07
CA PRO A 169 21.65 13.13 -14.54
C PRO A 169 20.64 12.92 -13.40
N PHE A 170 19.39 13.32 -13.62
CA PHE A 170 18.31 13.21 -12.65
C PHE A 170 17.31 12.14 -13.13
N LEU A 171 17.10 11.14 -12.27
CA LEU A 171 16.18 10.02 -12.53
C LEU A 171 14.99 10.09 -11.58
N THR A 172 13.81 9.90 -12.13
CA THR A 172 12.55 9.73 -11.39
C THR A 172 12.11 8.27 -11.43
N GLY A 173 11.13 7.91 -10.61
CA GLY A 173 10.57 6.55 -10.61
C GLY A 173 10.00 6.10 -11.96
N ARG A 174 9.67 7.04 -12.87
CA ARG A 174 9.18 6.72 -14.22
C ARG A 174 10.30 6.21 -15.14
N ASP A 175 11.53 6.64 -14.88
CA ASP A 175 12.73 6.38 -15.68
C ASP A 175 13.38 5.02 -15.33
N ILE A 176 12.93 4.39 -14.24
CA ILE A 176 13.37 3.07 -13.81
C ILE A 176 12.42 2.01 -14.36
N LYS A 177 12.92 1.18 -15.29
CA LYS A 177 12.18 0.07 -15.91
C LYS A 177 12.79 -1.28 -15.56
N ARG A 178 11.97 -2.32 -15.64
CA ARG A 178 12.34 -3.68 -15.25
C ARG A 178 13.40 -4.21 -16.23
N TYR A 179 14.60 -4.54 -15.71
CA TYR A 179 15.73 -5.10 -16.46
C TYR A 179 16.30 -4.18 -17.57
N GLU A 180 16.08 -2.87 -17.47
CA GLU A 180 16.59 -1.90 -18.42
C GLU A 180 17.54 -0.92 -17.76
N ALA A 181 18.53 -0.44 -18.52
CA ALA A 181 19.38 0.66 -18.09
C ALA A 181 18.55 1.96 -18.05
N PRO A 182 18.57 2.71 -16.93
CA PRO A 182 17.81 3.94 -16.83
C PRO A 182 18.37 5.01 -17.77
N LYS A 183 17.49 5.80 -18.35
CA LYS A 183 17.83 6.93 -19.22
C LYS A 183 17.38 8.23 -18.55
N ALA A 184 18.29 9.18 -18.41
CA ALA A 184 17.97 10.49 -17.85
C ALA A 184 17.62 11.46 -18.97
N GLU A 185 16.42 12.03 -18.89
CA GLU A 185 15.97 13.13 -19.75
C GLU A 185 16.07 14.49 -19.02
N LYS A 186 16.41 14.46 -17.73
CA LYS A 186 16.50 15.61 -16.83
C LYS A 186 17.82 15.60 -16.09
N TYR A 187 18.20 16.76 -15.57
CA TYR A 187 19.46 16.99 -14.86
C TYR A 187 19.27 17.88 -13.63
#